data_AF-A0A497PYH2-F1
#
_entry.id   AF-A0A497PYH2-F1
#
_cell.length_a   1.000
_cell.length_b   1.000
_cell.length_c   1.000
_cell.angle_alpha   90.00
_cell.angle_beta   90.00
_cell.angle_gamma   90.00
#
_symmetry.space_group_name_H-M   'P 1'
#
loop_
_entity.id
_entity.type
_entity.pdbx_description
1 polymer ?
#
loop_
_entity_poly.entity_id
_entity_poly.type
_entity_poly.pdbx_seq_one_letter_code
_entity_poly.pdbx_strand_id
1 'polypeptide(L)'
;MRIRKWIMKQQWRILQIRGIWGVFYGVLILAGLYVEYVPFFNDMGPIGPFVFASVILIVFLVIGYIYDRVLVMWAPSQEVTQERNPYMYVPSPKDHIFWFPLYSTLLDVTEELAQKVGADTQAIERTRSYYAKLQALRPERNEDIDEGIRLRQEFIRNHPFSEVFDDSSEA
;
A
#
# COMPACT_ATOMS: atom_id res chain seq x y z
N MET A 1 2.54 40.78 -19.78
CA MET A 1 1.89 39.49 -19.41
C MET A 1 2.62 38.22 -19.87
N ARG A 2 3.52 38.24 -20.90
CA ARG A 2 4.24 37.04 -21.38
C ARG A 2 5.43 36.59 -20.52
N ILE A 3 6.16 37.53 -19.91
CA ILE A 3 7.37 37.25 -19.10
C ILE A 3 7.02 36.47 -17.82
N ARG A 4 5.95 36.86 -17.11
CA ARG A 4 5.48 36.14 -15.90
C ARG A 4 5.14 34.68 -16.19
N LYS A 5 4.47 34.41 -17.32
CA LYS A 5 4.16 33.03 -17.77
C LYS A 5 5.44 32.25 -18.12
N TRP A 6 6.45 32.91 -18.70
CA TRP A 6 7.73 32.28 -19.00
C TRP A 6 8.52 31.95 -17.72
N ILE A 7 8.59 32.87 -16.75
CA ILE A 7 9.25 32.64 -15.46
C ILE A 7 8.60 31.49 -14.70
N MET A 8 7.25 31.44 -14.65
CA MET A 8 6.53 30.32 -14.03
C MET A 8 6.87 28.98 -14.69
N LYS A 9 6.99 28.94 -16.02
CA LYS A 9 7.42 27.72 -16.74
C LYS A 9 8.85 27.31 -16.38
N GLN A 10 9.77 28.27 -16.22
CA GLN A 10 11.14 27.95 -15.83
C GLN A 10 11.22 27.46 -14.39
N GLN A 11 10.50 28.07 -13.46
CA GLN A 11 10.43 27.60 -12.07
C GLN A 11 9.90 26.17 -11.99
N TRP A 12 8.87 25.85 -12.77
CA TRP A 12 8.33 24.50 -12.83
C TRP A 12 9.34 23.48 -13.37
N ARG A 13 10.09 23.84 -14.42
CA ARG A 13 11.19 23.01 -14.95
C ARG A 13 12.31 22.82 -13.94
N ILE A 14 12.72 23.87 -13.23
CA ILE A 14 13.76 23.80 -12.19
C ILE A 14 13.32 22.88 -11.06
N LEU A 15 12.04 22.93 -10.65
CA LEU A 15 11.50 22.04 -9.63
C LEU A 15 11.57 20.57 -10.07
N GLN A 16 11.18 20.28 -11.32
CA GLN A 16 11.29 18.94 -11.89
C GLN A 16 12.73 18.45 -11.96
N ILE A 17 13.65 19.30 -12.46
CA ILE A 17 15.08 19.00 -12.54
C ILE A 17 15.63 18.71 -11.14
N ARG A 18 15.29 19.53 -10.14
CA ARG A 18 15.71 19.32 -8.75
C ARG A 18 15.20 18.00 -8.19
N GLY A 19 13.97 17.62 -8.51
CA GLY A 19 13.41 16.32 -8.12
C GLY A 19 14.19 15.15 -8.74
N ILE A 20 14.42 15.20 -10.05
CA ILE A 20 15.16 14.16 -10.79
C ILE A 20 16.60 14.03 -10.24
N TRP A 21 17.30 15.15 -10.07
CA TRP A 21 18.64 15.15 -9.49
C TRP A 21 18.66 14.69 -8.04
N GLY A 22 17.66 15.05 -7.24
CA GLY A 22 17.53 14.59 -5.86
C GLY A 22 17.44 13.07 -5.76
N VAL A 23 16.61 12.44 -6.61
CA VAL A 23 16.51 10.98 -6.70
C VAL A 23 17.84 10.38 -7.17
N PHE A 24 18.43 10.93 -8.22
CA PHE A 24 19.71 10.46 -8.76
C PHE A 24 20.83 10.49 -7.72
N TYR A 25 21.01 11.62 -7.02
CA TYR A 25 22.01 11.74 -5.95
C TYR A 25 21.70 10.83 -4.77
N GLY A 26 20.43 10.71 -4.37
CA GLY A 26 20.02 9.81 -3.29
C GLY A 26 20.38 8.36 -3.57
N VAL A 27 20.09 7.88 -4.78
CA VAL A 27 20.45 6.51 -5.20
C VAL A 27 21.96 6.34 -5.32
N LEU A 28 22.69 7.34 -5.79
CA LEU A 28 24.15 7.27 -5.90
C LEU A 28 24.84 7.24 -4.53
N ILE A 29 24.37 8.02 -3.56
CA ILE A 29 24.87 7.98 -2.18
C ILE A 29 24.59 6.61 -1.56
N LEU A 30 23.37 6.10 -1.74
CA LEU A 30 23.00 4.77 -1.28
C LEU A 30 23.91 3.70 -1.91
N ALA A 31 24.11 3.77 -3.22
CA ALA A 31 24.97 2.82 -3.91
C ALA A 31 26.42 2.89 -3.43
N GLY A 32 26.97 4.09 -3.23
CA GLY A 32 28.33 4.27 -2.69
C GLY A 32 28.49 3.66 -1.29
N LEU A 33 27.49 3.80 -0.42
CA LEU A 33 27.51 3.22 0.93
C LEU A 33 27.42 1.69 0.93
N TYR A 34 26.68 1.12 -0.03
CA TYR A 34 26.35 -0.30 -0.04
C TYR A 34 27.17 -1.14 -1.03
N VAL A 35 27.94 -0.51 -1.93
CA VAL A 35 28.75 -1.23 -2.92
C VAL A 35 29.79 -2.15 -2.27
N GLU A 36 30.36 -1.76 -1.13
CA GLU A 36 31.39 -2.51 -0.42
C GLU A 36 30.86 -3.85 0.12
N TYR A 37 29.55 -3.92 0.40
CA TYR A 37 28.88 -5.12 0.88
C TYR A 37 28.50 -6.11 -0.23
N VAL A 38 28.60 -5.70 -1.50
CA VAL A 38 28.28 -6.55 -2.65
C VAL A 38 29.56 -6.81 -3.45
N PRO A 39 30.20 -7.99 -3.26
CA PRO A 39 31.51 -8.30 -3.87
C PRO A 39 31.52 -8.08 -5.39
N PHE A 40 30.44 -8.45 -6.07
CA PHE A 40 30.27 -8.28 -7.51
C PHE A 40 30.44 -6.84 -8.00
N PHE A 41 29.91 -5.85 -7.27
CA PHE A 41 30.05 -4.44 -7.65
C PHE A 41 31.33 -3.82 -7.08
N ASN A 42 31.84 -4.31 -5.95
CA ASN A 42 33.10 -3.86 -5.37
C ASN A 42 34.30 -4.21 -6.28
N ASP A 43 34.29 -5.40 -6.89
CA ASP A 43 35.34 -5.86 -7.80
C ASP A 43 35.45 -5.02 -9.09
N MET A 44 34.42 -4.20 -9.41
CA MET A 44 34.43 -3.25 -10.53
C MET A 44 35.15 -1.93 -10.21
N GLY A 45 35.64 -1.76 -8.98
CA GLY A 45 36.38 -0.57 -8.56
C GLY A 45 35.55 0.72 -8.66
N PRO A 46 36.11 1.84 -9.17
CA PRO A 46 35.42 3.14 -9.20
C PRO A 46 34.11 3.18 -9.99
N ILE A 47 33.87 2.20 -10.88
CA ILE A 47 32.67 2.12 -11.71
C ILE A 47 31.54 1.37 -10.96
N GLY A 48 31.88 0.52 -9.99
CA GLY A 48 30.96 -0.27 -9.19
C GLY A 48 29.78 0.50 -8.60
N PRO A 49 30.01 1.64 -7.90
CA PRO A 49 28.93 2.45 -7.35
C PRO A 49 27.94 2.97 -8.41
N PHE A 50 28.42 3.33 -9.60
CA PHE A 50 27.57 3.86 -10.68
C PHE A 50 26.70 2.77 -11.31
N VAL A 51 27.26 1.57 -11.51
CA VAL A 51 26.51 0.42 -12.02
C VAL A 51 25.47 -0.01 -10.99
N PHE A 52 25.85 -0.10 -9.72
CA PHE A 52 24.95 -0.46 -8.65
C PHE A 52 23.82 0.58 -8.47
N ALA A 53 24.14 1.88 -8.51
CA ALA A 53 23.15 2.96 -8.52
C ALA A 53 22.17 2.83 -9.69
N SER A 54 22.68 2.51 -10.88
CA SER A 54 21.84 2.36 -12.09
C SER A 54 20.90 1.16 -11.96
N VAL A 55 21.39 0.03 -11.44
CA VAL A 55 20.56 -1.16 -11.19
C VAL A 55 19.48 -0.84 -10.16
N ILE A 56 19.84 -0.23 -9.04
CA ILE A 56 18.88 0.19 -8.01
C ILE A 56 17.83 1.14 -8.60
N LEU A 57 18.27 2.15 -9.37
CA LEU A 57 17.37 3.10 -10.00
C LEU A 57 16.38 2.41 -10.95
N ILE A 58 16.86 1.48 -11.78
CA ILE A 58 16.00 0.71 -12.69
C ILE A 58 14.98 -0.11 -11.89
N VAL A 59 15.41 -0.80 -10.83
CA VAL A 59 14.51 -1.58 -9.97
C VAL A 59 13.44 -0.68 -9.37
N PHE A 60 13.81 0.48 -8.81
CA PHE A 60 12.84 1.44 -8.27
C PHE A 60 11.89 1.99 -9.34
N LEU A 61 12.37 2.28 -10.54
CA LEU A 61 11.53 2.74 -11.64
C LEU A 61 10.57 1.66 -12.13
N VAL A 62 11.00 0.40 -12.18
CA VAL A 62 10.14 -0.73 -12.55
C VAL A 62 9.08 -0.98 -11.48
N ILE A 63 9.45 -0.98 -10.21
CA ILE A 63 8.50 -1.11 -9.09
C ILE A 63 7.51 0.05 -9.12
N GLY A 64 8.00 1.29 -9.28
CA GLY A 64 7.16 2.49 -9.40
C GLY A 64 6.24 2.41 -10.61
N TYR A 65 6.71 1.92 -11.75
CA TYR A 65 5.88 1.71 -12.94
C TYR A 65 4.78 0.68 -12.70
N ILE A 66 5.11 -0.47 -12.09
CA ILE A 66 4.12 -1.50 -11.75
C ILE A 66 3.08 -0.92 -10.78
N TYR A 67 3.53 -0.19 -9.77
CA TYR A 67 2.68 0.49 -8.80
C TYR A 67 1.73 1.50 -9.46
N ASP A 68 2.25 2.41 -10.29
CA ASP A 68 1.49 3.50 -10.89
C ASP A 68 0.60 3.07 -12.06
N ARG A 69 1.07 2.13 -12.91
CA ARG A 69 0.39 1.78 -14.17
C ARG A 69 -0.38 0.48 -14.13
N VAL A 70 0.12 -0.53 -13.43
CA VAL A 70 -0.50 -1.86 -13.40
C VAL A 70 -1.48 -1.97 -12.24
N LEU A 71 -1.04 -1.56 -11.05
CA LEU A 71 -1.81 -1.79 -9.83
C LEU A 71 -2.72 -0.60 -9.49
N VAL A 72 -2.33 0.63 -9.85
CA VAL A 72 -3.15 1.87 -9.71
C VAL A 72 -3.74 1.98 -8.30
N MET A 73 -3.07 1.43 -7.29
CA MET A 73 -3.69 1.07 -5.99
C MET A 73 -4.21 2.28 -5.20
N TRP A 74 -3.71 3.47 -5.53
CA TRP A 74 -3.93 4.71 -4.79
C TRP A 74 -4.28 5.88 -5.71
N ALA A 75 -4.75 5.60 -6.94
CA ALA A 75 -5.26 6.67 -7.78
C ALA A 75 -6.58 7.21 -7.20
N PRO A 76 -6.80 8.52 -7.17
CA PRO A 76 -8.07 9.11 -6.72
C PRO A 76 -9.29 8.56 -7.47
N SER A 77 -9.10 8.16 -8.73
CA SER A 77 -10.16 7.52 -9.53
C SER A 77 -10.57 6.16 -8.98
N GLN A 78 -9.68 5.40 -8.35
CA GLN A 78 -9.99 4.10 -7.74
C GLN A 78 -10.76 4.27 -6.42
N GLU A 79 -10.44 5.29 -5.62
CA GLU A 79 -11.18 5.60 -4.40
C GLU A 79 -12.63 5.98 -4.71
N VAL A 80 -12.84 6.90 -5.66
CA VAL A 80 -14.19 7.28 -6.12
C VAL A 80 -14.94 6.09 -6.73
N THR A 81 -14.22 5.21 -7.44
CA THR A 81 -14.82 3.98 -7.99
C THR A 81 -15.24 3.03 -6.87
N GLN A 82 -14.43 2.89 -5.82
CA GLN A 82 -14.73 2.04 -4.67
C GLN A 82 -15.91 2.57 -3.85
N GLU A 83 -15.97 3.88 -3.59
CA GLU A 83 -17.08 4.53 -2.87
C GLU A 83 -18.43 4.37 -3.58
N ARG A 84 -18.41 4.32 -4.91
CA ARG A 84 -19.62 4.19 -5.74
C ARG A 84 -19.89 2.75 -6.18
N ASN A 85 -19.07 1.79 -5.75
CA ASN A 85 -19.19 0.41 -6.20
C ASN A 85 -20.29 -0.30 -5.40
N PRO A 86 -21.35 -0.83 -6.04
CA PRO A 86 -22.32 -1.69 -5.36
C PRO A 86 -21.68 -2.95 -4.75
N TYR A 87 -20.46 -3.32 -5.17
CA TYR A 87 -19.68 -4.44 -4.65
C TYR A 87 -18.68 -4.04 -3.54
N MET A 88 -18.89 -2.92 -2.83
CA MET A 88 -18.02 -2.45 -1.75
C MET A 88 -17.80 -3.47 -0.60
N TYR A 89 -18.64 -4.50 -0.52
CA TYR A 89 -18.59 -5.54 0.52
C TYR A 89 -17.57 -6.64 0.22
N VAL A 90 -16.96 -6.63 -0.96
CA VAL A 90 -15.90 -7.56 -1.37
C VAL A 90 -14.57 -6.82 -1.41
N PRO A 91 -13.47 -7.41 -0.91
CA PRO A 91 -12.16 -6.78 -0.93
C PRO A 91 -11.70 -6.41 -2.34
N SER A 92 -11.09 -5.23 -2.43
CA SER A 92 -10.47 -4.73 -3.64
C SER A 92 -9.05 -5.30 -3.81
N PRO A 93 -8.45 -5.22 -5.00
CA PRO A 93 -7.10 -5.73 -5.23
C PRO A 93 -6.03 -5.15 -4.28
N LYS A 94 -6.17 -3.87 -3.89
CA LYS A 94 -5.29 -3.25 -2.88
C LYS A 94 -5.41 -3.93 -1.51
N ASP A 95 -6.61 -4.41 -1.16
CA ASP A 95 -6.85 -5.05 0.13
C ASP A 95 -6.16 -6.41 0.20
N HIS A 96 -6.17 -7.16 -0.91
CA HIS A 96 -5.45 -8.43 -1.03
C HIS A 96 -3.93 -8.29 -1.03
N ILE A 97 -3.40 -7.30 -1.74
CA ILE A 97 -1.95 -7.16 -1.94
C ILE A 97 -1.29 -6.52 -0.72
N PHE A 98 -1.94 -5.54 -0.11
CA PHE A 98 -1.32 -4.70 0.91
C PHE A 98 -1.95 -4.86 2.29
N TRP A 99 -3.28 -4.72 2.39
CA TRP A 99 -3.93 -4.62 3.69
C TRP A 99 -4.03 -5.95 4.44
N PHE A 100 -4.42 -7.06 3.81
CA PHE A 100 -4.51 -8.34 4.51
C PHE A 100 -3.17 -8.84 5.06
N PRO A 101 -2.04 -8.80 4.30
CA PRO A 101 -0.73 -9.15 4.86
C PRO A 101 -0.30 -8.22 6.01
N LEU A 102 -0.62 -6.92 5.92
CA LEU A 102 -0.34 -5.97 6.98
C LEU A 102 -1.19 -6.27 8.23
N TYR A 103 -2.47 -6.55 8.08
CA TYR A 103 -3.34 -6.89 9.21
C TYR A 103 -2.96 -8.22 9.85
N SER A 104 -2.60 -9.24 9.08
CA SER A 104 -2.15 -10.51 9.65
C SER A 104 -0.90 -10.32 10.50
N THR A 105 0.11 -9.60 9.98
CA THR A 105 1.35 -9.35 10.74
C THR A 105 1.11 -8.52 12.00
N LEU A 106 0.24 -7.51 11.95
CA LEU A 106 -0.14 -6.73 13.13
C LEU A 106 -0.86 -7.59 14.16
N LEU A 107 -1.77 -8.47 13.74
CA LEU A 107 -2.47 -9.38 14.63
C LEU A 107 -1.50 -10.38 15.27
N ASP A 108 -0.55 -10.92 14.52
CA ASP A 108 0.47 -11.85 15.03
C ASP A 108 1.35 -11.19 16.10
N VAL A 109 1.82 -9.97 15.84
CA VAL A 109 2.61 -9.19 16.81
C VAL A 109 1.77 -8.87 18.06
N THR A 110 0.50 -8.48 17.86
CA THR A 110 -0.39 -8.16 18.98
C THR A 110 -0.71 -9.40 19.82
N GLU A 111 -0.87 -10.56 19.18
CA GLU A 111 -1.08 -11.83 19.86
C GLU A 111 0.13 -12.20 20.73
N GLU A 112 1.35 -12.10 20.18
CA GLU A 112 2.58 -12.40 20.91
C GLU A 112 2.75 -11.48 22.13
N LEU A 113 2.41 -10.20 21.97
CA LEU A 113 2.44 -9.22 23.06
C LEU A 113 1.35 -9.50 24.12
N ALA A 114 0.13 -9.82 23.69
CA ALA A 114 -0.97 -10.14 24.58
C ALA A 114 -0.68 -11.39 25.42
N GLN A 115 -0.11 -12.43 24.81
CA GLN A 115 0.33 -13.65 25.51
C GLN A 115 1.41 -13.35 26.54
N LYS A 116 2.39 -12.48 26.23
CA LYS A 116 3.44 -12.07 27.18
C LYS A 116 2.91 -11.29 28.38
N VAL A 117 1.82 -10.54 28.21
CA VAL A 117 1.19 -9.72 29.25
C VAL A 117 0.06 -10.49 29.99
N GLY A 118 -0.28 -11.70 29.54
CA GLY A 118 -1.37 -12.50 30.11
C GLY A 118 -2.76 -11.95 29.80
N ALA A 119 -2.89 -11.19 28.71
CA ALA A 119 -4.17 -10.62 28.25
C ALA A 119 -4.98 -11.64 27.44
N ASP A 120 -6.30 -11.43 27.36
CA ASP A 120 -7.20 -12.26 26.58
C ASP A 120 -6.96 -12.10 25.06
N THR A 121 -6.70 -13.19 24.37
CA THR A 121 -6.44 -13.24 22.92
C THR A 121 -7.69 -13.58 22.09
N GLN A 122 -8.85 -13.84 22.72
CA GLN A 122 -10.06 -14.24 21.99
C GLN A 122 -10.51 -13.19 20.95
N ALA A 123 -10.36 -11.90 21.26
CA ALA A 123 -10.69 -10.83 20.33
C ALA A 123 -9.80 -10.84 19.08
N ILE A 124 -8.51 -11.16 19.25
CA ILE A 124 -7.51 -11.23 18.17
C ILE A 124 -7.85 -12.41 17.25
N GLU A 125 -8.15 -13.58 17.82
CA GLU A 125 -8.48 -14.79 17.06
C GLU A 125 -9.80 -14.63 16.28
N ARG A 126 -10.81 -14.00 16.89
CA ARG A 126 -12.07 -13.66 16.20
C ARG A 126 -11.81 -12.71 15.02
N THR A 127 -10.98 -11.70 15.23
CA THR A 127 -10.62 -10.72 14.19
C THR A 127 -9.85 -11.38 13.05
N ARG A 128 -8.90 -12.27 13.35
CA ARG A 128 -8.18 -13.10 12.37
C ARG A 128 -9.15 -13.96 11.55
N SER A 129 -10.10 -14.62 12.21
CA SER A 129 -11.09 -15.47 11.53
C SER A 129 -12.00 -14.67 10.59
N TYR A 130 -12.35 -13.44 10.96
CA TYR A 130 -13.15 -12.53 10.14
C TYR A 130 -12.38 -12.09 8.89
N TYR A 131 -11.13 -11.63 9.05
CA TYR A 131 -10.30 -11.24 7.92
C TYR A 131 -9.98 -12.40 6.97
N ALA A 132 -9.76 -13.61 7.50
CA ALA A 132 -9.54 -14.80 6.67
C ALA A 132 -10.76 -15.14 5.80
N LYS A 133 -11.98 -15.01 6.35
CA LYS A 133 -13.23 -15.21 5.60
C LYS A 133 -13.43 -14.13 4.53
N LEU A 134 -13.18 -12.86 4.87
CA LEU A 134 -13.24 -11.75 3.92
C LEU A 134 -12.24 -11.92 2.77
N GLN A 135 -11.00 -12.32 3.06
CA GLN A 135 -9.95 -12.53 2.05
C GLN A 135 -10.32 -13.62 1.03
N ALA A 136 -11.17 -14.57 1.39
CA ALA A 136 -11.59 -15.63 0.49
C ALA A 136 -12.63 -15.18 -0.55
N LEU A 137 -13.34 -14.07 -0.29
CA LEU A 137 -14.39 -13.56 -1.17
C LEU A 137 -13.82 -12.96 -2.45
N ARG A 138 -14.52 -13.19 -3.58
CA ARG A 138 -14.14 -12.63 -4.88
C ARG A 138 -15.30 -11.88 -5.53
N PRO A 139 -15.03 -10.74 -6.20
CA PRO A 139 -16.08 -9.93 -6.81
C PRO A 139 -16.68 -10.58 -8.06
N GLU A 140 -16.06 -11.65 -8.55
CA GLU A 140 -16.48 -12.43 -9.73
C GLU A 140 -17.69 -13.34 -9.42
N ARG A 141 -17.99 -13.59 -8.15
CA ARG A 141 -19.05 -14.50 -7.70
C ARG A 141 -20.14 -13.74 -6.99
N ASN A 142 -21.38 -13.82 -7.50
CA ASN A 142 -22.50 -13.10 -6.89
C ASN A 142 -22.81 -13.57 -5.46
N GLU A 143 -22.63 -14.87 -5.18
CA GLU A 143 -22.84 -15.48 -3.86
C GLU A 143 -21.87 -14.92 -2.80
N ASP A 144 -20.66 -14.54 -3.20
CA ASP A 144 -19.64 -14.00 -2.29
C ASP A 144 -19.98 -12.56 -1.85
N ILE A 145 -20.81 -11.84 -2.61
CA ILE A 145 -21.27 -10.49 -2.26
C ILE A 145 -22.27 -10.56 -1.10
N ASP A 146 -23.25 -11.45 -1.20
CA ASP A 146 -24.24 -11.67 -0.14
C ASP A 146 -23.57 -12.17 1.14
N GLU A 147 -22.58 -13.06 1.01
CA GLU A 147 -21.76 -13.52 2.12
C GLU A 147 -20.92 -12.39 2.75
N GLY A 148 -20.35 -11.50 1.93
CA GLY A 148 -19.64 -10.31 2.42
C GLY A 148 -20.53 -9.36 3.22
N ILE A 149 -21.76 -9.13 2.75
CA ILE A 149 -22.77 -8.34 3.48
C ILE A 149 -23.10 -9.00 4.82
N ARG A 150 -23.33 -10.33 4.82
CA ARG A 150 -23.63 -11.11 6.02
C ARG A 150 -22.51 -11.04 7.05
N LEU A 151 -21.27 -11.24 6.62
CA LEU A 151 -20.08 -11.19 7.49
C LEU A 151 -19.91 -9.81 8.13
N ARG A 152 -20.10 -8.73 7.36
CA ARG A 152 -20.02 -7.36 7.89
C ARG A 152 -21.11 -7.09 8.93
N GLN A 153 -22.36 -7.47 8.65
CA GLN A 153 -23.46 -7.30 9.59
C GLN A 153 -23.25 -8.10 10.88
N GLU A 154 -22.75 -9.34 10.77
CA GLU A 154 -22.40 -10.17 11.92
C GLU A 154 -21.27 -9.54 12.74
N PHE A 155 -20.27 -8.97 12.09
CA PHE A 155 -19.17 -8.28 12.76
C PHE A 155 -19.63 -7.03 13.52
N ILE A 156 -20.45 -6.17 12.89
CA ILE A 156 -21.02 -4.95 13.49
C ILE A 156 -21.90 -5.31 14.69
N ARG A 157 -22.79 -6.31 14.53
CA ARG A 157 -23.66 -6.78 15.61
C ARG A 157 -22.87 -7.25 16.83
N ASN A 158 -21.72 -7.88 16.61
CA ASN A 158 -20.86 -8.40 17.67
C ASN A 158 -19.93 -7.33 18.27
N HIS A 159 -19.77 -6.16 17.63
CA HIS A 159 -18.89 -5.06 18.06
C HIS A 159 -19.62 -3.70 17.95
N PRO A 160 -20.62 -3.44 18.81
CA PRO A 160 -21.59 -2.34 18.66
C PRO A 160 -20.99 -0.93 18.75
N PHE A 161 -19.76 -0.74 19.24
CA PHE A 161 -19.11 0.57 19.32
C PHE A 161 -18.44 1.04 18.01
N SER A 162 -18.79 0.44 16.86
CA SER A 162 -18.31 0.86 15.53
C SER A 162 -19.28 1.81 14.81
N GLU A 163 -20.06 2.62 15.53
CA GLU A 163 -21.12 3.54 15.06
C GLU A 163 -20.64 4.67 14.11
N VAL A 164 -19.92 4.34 13.04
CA VAL A 164 -19.48 5.29 12.01
C VAL A 164 -20.15 5.01 10.66
N PHE A 165 -20.94 3.93 10.53
CA PHE A 165 -21.50 3.50 9.23
C PHE A 165 -22.99 3.13 9.24
N ASP A 166 -23.76 3.60 10.22
CA ASP A 166 -25.22 3.38 10.22
C ASP A 166 -25.95 4.42 9.36
N ASP A 167 -25.86 4.25 8.03
CA ASP A 167 -26.64 5.03 7.04
C ASP A 167 -28.10 4.52 6.92
N SER A 168 -28.56 3.62 7.80
CA SER A 168 -29.92 3.07 7.75
C SER A 168 -30.94 3.81 8.64
N SER A 169 -30.52 4.89 9.31
CA SER A 169 -31.39 5.67 10.20
C SER A 169 -32.04 6.91 9.57
N GLU A 170 -31.81 7.19 8.28
CA GLU A 170 -32.54 8.23 7.53
C GLU A 170 -33.47 7.60 6.47
N ALA A 171 -34.62 7.10 6.90
CA ALA A 171 -35.80 6.86 6.08
C ALA A 171 -37.09 7.11 6.87
#